data_AF-A0A0N4SUZ5-F1
#
_entry.id   AF-A0A0N4SUZ5-F1
#
_cell.length_a   1.000
_cell.length_b   1.000
_cell.length_c   1.000
_cell.angle_alpha   90.00
_cell.angle_beta   90.00
_cell.angle_gamma   90.00
#
_symmetry.space_group_name_H-M   'P 1'
#
loop_
_entity.id
_entity.type
_entity.pdbx_description
1 polymer ?
#
loop_
_entity_poly.entity_id
_entity_poly.type
_entity_poly.pdbx_seq_one_letter_code
_entity_poly.pdbx_strand_id
1 'polypeptide(L)'
;MMSDASDMLAAALEQMDGIIAGSKALEYSNGIFDCQSPTSPFMGSLRALHLVEDLRGLLEMMETDEKEGLRCQIPDSTAEVLIEWLQNQMTNGHLPGNGDVYQERLARLENDKESLVLQVSVLTDQVEAQ
;
A
#
# COMPACT_ATOMS: atom_id res chain seq x y z
N MET A 1 -10.93 -37.48 -31.46
CA MET A 1 -11.34 -36.09 -31.16
C MET A 1 -11.19 -35.83 -29.66
N MET A 2 -9.98 -35.94 -29.10
CA MET A 2 -9.68 -35.77 -27.66
C MET A 2 -8.66 -34.65 -27.37
N SER A 3 -8.20 -33.93 -28.41
CA SER A 3 -7.12 -32.94 -28.30
C SER A 3 -7.59 -31.59 -27.76
N ASP A 4 -8.78 -31.13 -28.16
CA ASP A 4 -9.20 -29.73 -27.95
C ASP A 4 -9.26 -29.31 -26.48
N ALA A 5 -9.80 -30.19 -25.62
CA ALA A 5 -9.89 -29.92 -24.19
C ALA A 5 -8.51 -30.00 -23.49
N SER A 6 -7.64 -30.90 -23.95
CA SER A 6 -6.29 -31.06 -23.41
C SER A 6 -5.40 -29.88 -23.80
N ASP A 7 -5.50 -29.40 -25.04
CA ASP A 7 -4.74 -28.27 -25.56
C ASP A 7 -5.18 -26.96 -24.90
N MET A 8 -6.49 -26.78 -24.68
CA MET A 8 -7.03 -25.63 -23.94
C MET A 8 -6.53 -25.60 -22.49
N LEU A 9 -6.44 -26.76 -21.83
CA LEU A 9 -5.93 -26.84 -20.46
C LEU A 9 -4.42 -26.58 -20.39
N ALA A 10 -3.64 -27.10 -21.36
CA ALA A 10 -2.22 -26.83 -21.46
C ALA A 10 -1.93 -25.33 -21.69
N ALA A 11 -2.70 -24.69 -22.58
CA ALA A 11 -2.59 -23.25 -22.83
C ALA A 11 -2.98 -22.41 -21.60
N ALA A 12 -3.99 -22.83 -20.84
CA ALA A 12 -4.41 -22.15 -19.60
C ALA A 12 -3.32 -22.24 -18.51
N LEU A 13 -2.66 -23.39 -18.35
CA LEU A 13 -1.57 -23.56 -17.40
C LEU A 13 -0.34 -22.71 -17.78
N GLU A 14 0.01 -22.67 -19.06
CA GLU A 14 1.10 -21.81 -19.56
C GLU A 14 0.79 -20.31 -19.41
N GLN A 15 -0.49 -19.93 -19.43
CA GLN A 15 -0.92 -18.57 -19.14
C GLN A 15 -0.74 -18.25 -17.65
N MET A 16 -1.12 -19.16 -16.75
CA MET A 16 -0.92 -19.00 -15.30
C MET A 16 0.56 -18.89 -14.93
N ASP A 17 1.42 -19.73 -15.49
CA ASP A 17 2.86 -19.67 -15.26
C ASP A 17 3.46 -18.35 -15.77
N GLY A 18 2.99 -17.85 -16.92
CA GLY A 18 3.40 -16.53 -17.42
C GLY A 18 3.01 -15.39 -16.48
N ILE A 19 1.85 -15.46 -15.83
CA ILE A 19 1.41 -14.46 -14.85
C ILE A 19 2.25 -14.55 -13.56
N ILE A 20 2.49 -15.77 -13.06
CA ILE A 20 3.29 -16.01 -11.84
C ILE A 20 4.74 -15.58 -12.04
N ALA A 21 5.32 -15.86 -13.22
CA ALA A 21 6.67 -15.44 -13.58
C ALA A 21 6.77 -13.96 -13.97
N GLY A 22 5.65 -13.23 -14.04
CA GLY A 22 5.59 -11.82 -14.43
C GLY A 22 5.87 -11.54 -15.91
N SER A 23 5.85 -12.57 -16.77
CA SER A 23 6.08 -12.46 -18.21
C SER A 23 4.82 -12.26 -19.04
N LYS A 24 3.63 -12.52 -18.49
CA LYS A 24 2.31 -12.24 -19.10
C LYS A 24 1.46 -11.36 -18.15
N ALA A 25 0.94 -10.25 -18.68
CA ALA A 25 -0.02 -9.39 -17.99
C ALA A 25 -1.45 -9.95 -18.12
N LEU A 26 -2.23 -9.88 -17.04
CA LEU A 26 -3.63 -10.32 -17.03
C LEU A 26 -4.52 -9.19 -17.56
N GLU A 27 -4.89 -9.25 -18.84
CA GLU A 27 -5.80 -8.25 -19.45
C GLU A 27 -7.25 -8.51 -19.02
N TYR A 28 -7.66 -7.91 -17.91
CA TYR A 28 -9.08 -7.81 -17.57
C TYR A 28 -9.74 -6.74 -18.44
N SER A 29 -10.19 -7.13 -19.64
CA SER A 29 -11.01 -6.26 -20.52
C SER A 29 -12.40 -5.87 -19.94
N ASN A 30 -12.68 -6.16 -18.67
CA ASN A 30 -13.86 -5.68 -17.93
C ASN A 30 -13.48 -4.56 -16.95
N GLY A 31 -12.90 -3.49 -17.49
CA GLY A 31 -13.19 -2.11 -17.10
C GLY A 31 -13.12 -1.67 -15.64
N ILE A 32 -12.39 -2.35 -14.74
CA ILE A 32 -12.34 -1.85 -13.35
C ILE A 32 -10.99 -1.70 -12.68
N PHE A 33 -9.88 -2.33 -13.07
CA PHE A 33 -8.60 -1.99 -12.40
C PHE A 33 -7.35 -2.52 -13.15
N ASP A 34 -6.94 -1.83 -14.22
CA ASP A 34 -5.64 -2.08 -14.85
C ASP A 34 -4.58 -1.12 -14.28
N CYS A 35 -3.80 -1.59 -13.30
CA CYS A 35 -2.58 -0.92 -12.81
C CYS A 35 -1.43 -0.92 -13.84
N GLN A 36 -1.67 -1.34 -15.08
CA GLN A 36 -0.65 -1.53 -16.11
C GLN A 36 -0.90 -0.73 -17.40
N SER A 37 -1.97 0.08 -17.45
CA SER A 37 -2.26 0.89 -18.63
C SER A 37 -1.58 2.28 -18.54
N PRO A 38 -0.75 2.69 -19.53
CA PRO A 38 0.05 3.92 -19.47
C PRO A 38 -0.77 5.22 -19.34
N THR A 39 -2.09 5.14 -19.59
CA THR A 39 -3.07 6.23 -19.55
C THR A 39 -4.00 6.20 -18.34
N SER A 40 -3.82 5.27 -17.39
CA SER A 40 -4.65 5.22 -16.18
C SER A 40 -4.34 6.39 -15.23
N PRO A 41 -5.35 7.20 -14.82
CA PRO A 41 -5.15 8.29 -13.86
C PRO A 41 -4.69 7.78 -12.48
N PHE A 42 -4.96 6.52 -12.14
CA PHE A 42 -4.47 5.86 -10.92
C PHE A 42 -2.99 5.45 -11.05
N MET A 43 -2.53 5.03 -12.24
CA MET A 43 -1.09 4.82 -12.53
C MET A 43 -0.28 6.12 -12.47
N GLY A 44 -0.90 7.29 -12.70
CA GLY A 44 -0.23 8.57 -12.51
C GLY A 44 0.27 8.73 -11.08
N SER A 45 -0.57 8.42 -10.10
CA SER A 45 -0.20 8.44 -8.68
C SER A 45 0.83 7.37 -8.33
N LEU A 46 0.69 6.15 -8.85
CA LEU A 46 1.64 5.07 -8.57
C LEU A 46 3.03 5.34 -9.17
N ARG A 47 3.08 5.90 -10.39
CA ARG A 47 4.33 6.35 -11.03
C ARG A 47 4.98 7.50 -10.28
N ALA A 48 4.18 8.46 -9.81
CA ALA A 48 4.69 9.55 -8.98
C ALA A 48 5.30 9.01 -7.68
N LEU A 49 4.65 8.04 -7.02
CA LEU A 49 5.20 7.41 -5.82
C LEU A 49 6.50 6.64 -6.11
N HIS A 50 6.56 5.87 -7.20
CA HIS A 50 7.78 5.15 -7.58
C HIS A 50 8.93 6.10 -7.91
N LEU A 51 8.65 7.18 -8.65
CA LEU A 51 9.66 8.20 -8.96
C LEU A 51 10.15 8.91 -7.70
N VAL A 52 9.26 9.17 -6.73
CA VAL A 52 9.64 9.74 -5.43
C VAL A 52 10.50 8.77 -4.63
N GLU A 53 10.19 7.48 -4.66
CA GLU A 53 10.99 6.41 -4.06
C GLU A 53 12.40 6.35 -4.67
N ASP A 54 12.48 6.35 -6.00
CA ASP A 54 13.74 6.35 -6.74
C ASP A 54 14.56 7.61 -6.46
N LEU A 55 13.92 8.78 -6.51
CA LEU A 55 14.55 10.06 -6.18
C LEU A 55 15.07 10.07 -4.74
N ARG A 56 14.31 9.52 -3.79
CA ARG A 56 14.78 9.39 -2.41
C ARG A 56 16.03 8.51 -2.33
N GLY A 57 16.01 7.33 -2.96
CA GLY A 57 17.17 6.44 -2.99
C GLY A 57 18.40 7.10 -3.60
N LEU A 58 18.24 7.82 -4.71
CA LEU A 58 19.32 8.58 -5.34
C LEU A 58 19.85 9.68 -4.41
N LEU A 59 18.96 10.47 -3.79
CA LEU A 59 19.34 11.53 -2.85
C LEU A 59 20.01 10.97 -1.59
N GLU A 60 19.64 9.78 -1.12
CA GLU A 60 20.27 9.12 0.03
C GLU A 60 21.72 8.70 -0.29
N MET A 61 21.99 8.30 -1.52
CA MET A 61 23.33 7.88 -1.97
C MET A 61 24.25 9.03 -2.38
N MET A 62 23.72 10.24 -2.59
CA MET A 62 24.51 11.42 -2.98
C MET A 62 25.33 12.00 -1.81
N GLU A 63 26.47 12.61 -2.15
CA GLU A 63 27.32 13.32 -1.18
C GLU A 63 26.65 14.60 -0.66
N THR A 64 27.05 15.03 0.53
CA THR A 64 26.41 16.19 1.21
C THR A 64 26.56 17.48 0.41
N ASP A 65 27.73 17.72 -0.18
CA ASP A 65 28.01 18.91 -0.99
C ASP A 65 27.17 18.95 -2.28
N GLU A 66 26.93 17.79 -2.90
CA GLU A 66 26.09 17.68 -4.10
C GLU A 66 24.61 17.94 -3.76
N LYS A 67 24.15 17.44 -2.61
CA LYS A 67 22.80 17.70 -2.09
C LYS A 67 22.60 19.17 -1.76
N GLU A 68 23.60 19.84 -1.19
CA GLU A 68 23.57 21.28 -0.98
C GLU A 68 23.50 22.04 -2.31
N GLY A 69 24.28 21.62 -3.31
CA GLY A 69 24.22 22.17 -4.66
C GLY A 69 22.85 22.04 -5.32
N LEU A 70 22.12 20.95 -5.05
CA LEU A 70 20.72 20.81 -5.50
C LEU A 70 19.77 21.74 -4.73
N ARG A 71 19.94 21.90 -3.41
CA ARG A 71 19.11 22.83 -2.63
C ARG A 71 19.26 24.27 -3.08
N CYS A 72 20.48 24.68 -3.43
CA CYS A 72 20.76 26.01 -3.98
C CYS A 72 20.06 26.30 -5.32
N GLN A 73 19.60 25.27 -6.05
CA GLN A 73 18.82 25.45 -7.28
C GLN A 73 17.33 25.70 -7.01
N ILE A 74 16.86 25.42 -5.79
CA ILE A 74 15.49 25.64 -5.38
C ILE A 74 15.37 27.08 -4.85
N PRO A 75 14.48 27.92 -5.39
CA PRO A 75 14.24 29.24 -4.85
C PRO A 75 13.78 29.18 -3.39
N ASP A 76 14.27 30.10 -2.55
CA ASP A 76 13.96 30.13 -1.12
C ASP A 76 12.45 30.17 -0.86
N SER A 77 11.70 30.96 -1.65
CA SER A 77 10.24 31.04 -1.55
C SER A 77 9.54 29.70 -1.81
N THR A 78 10.08 28.89 -2.71
CA THR A 78 9.56 27.54 -2.98
C THR A 78 9.87 26.61 -1.82
N ALA A 79 11.09 26.68 -1.27
CA ALA A 79 11.48 25.87 -0.12
C ALA A 79 10.62 26.21 1.11
N GLU A 80 10.38 27.49 1.38
CA GLU A 80 9.51 27.95 2.46
C GLU A 80 8.08 27.41 2.33
N VAL A 81 7.47 27.52 1.13
CA VAL A 81 6.12 26.99 0.87
C VAL A 81 6.05 25.47 1.05
N LEU A 82 7.09 24.74 0.62
CA LEU A 82 7.15 23.29 0.79
C LEU A 82 7.30 22.89 2.26
N ILE A 83 8.12 23.61 3.02
CA ILE A 83 8.30 23.38 4.46
C ILE A 83 6.99 23.66 5.19
N GLU A 84 6.33 24.78 4.91
CA GLU A 84 5.03 25.12 5.50
C GLU A 84 3.99 24.04 5.18
N TRP A 85 3.92 23.58 3.92
CA TRP A 85 3.00 22.53 3.52
C TRP A 85 3.29 21.20 4.25
N LEU A 86 4.54 20.77 4.30
CA LEU A 86 4.94 19.54 5.00
C LEU A 86 4.66 19.62 6.51
N GLN A 87 4.98 20.76 7.13
CA GLN A 87 4.73 20.98 8.55
C GLN A 87 3.23 21.01 8.85
N ASN A 88 2.43 21.69 8.02
CA ASN A 88 0.98 21.76 8.21
C ASN A 88 0.31 20.38 8.04
N GLN A 89 0.82 19.52 7.15
CA GLN A 89 0.34 18.13 7.03
C GLN A 89 0.68 17.28 8.26
N MET A 90 1.78 17.59 8.95
CA MET A 90 2.22 16.89 10.17
C MET A 90 1.53 17.40 11.44
N THR A 91 1.21 18.69 11.51
CA THR A 91 0.54 19.31 12.67
C THR A 91 -0.97 19.18 12.62
N ASN A 92 -1.56 19.11 11.42
CA ASN A 92 -2.98 18.98 11.21
C ASN A 92 -3.36 17.49 11.09
N GLY A 93 -2.98 16.70 12.12
CA GLY A 93 -3.05 15.24 12.31
C GLY A 93 -4.20 14.46 11.67
N HIS A 94 -4.28 14.53 10.34
CA HIS A 94 -5.29 13.88 9.52
C HIS A 94 -4.69 13.73 8.12
N LEU A 95 -3.64 12.89 8.03
CA LEU A 95 -3.56 12.01 6.87
C LEU A 95 -4.95 11.38 6.73
N PRO A 96 -5.62 11.44 5.56
CA PRO A 96 -6.97 10.93 5.42
C PRO A 96 -6.98 9.43 5.71
N GLY A 97 -7.35 9.09 6.96
CA GLY A 97 -8.42 8.15 7.27
C GLY A 97 -8.14 6.68 7.02
N ASN A 98 -6.90 6.22 7.13
CA ASN A 98 -6.64 4.77 7.21
C ASN A 98 -6.08 4.37 8.58
N GLY A 99 -5.05 5.07 9.09
CA GLY A 99 -4.43 4.75 10.38
C GLY A 99 -5.37 4.85 11.58
N ASP A 100 -6.07 5.97 11.74
CA ASP A 100 -6.90 6.23 12.92
C ASP A 100 -8.11 5.28 13.02
N VAL A 101 -8.75 4.96 11.90
CA VAL A 101 -9.90 4.04 11.87
C VAL A 101 -9.47 2.62 12.21
N TYR A 102 -8.31 2.16 11.73
CA TYR A 102 -7.79 0.84 12.11
C TYR A 102 -7.35 0.81 13.57
N GLN A 103 -6.77 1.89 14.07
CA GLN A 103 -6.31 1.97 15.45
C GLN A 103 -7.48 2.03 16.44
N GLU A 104 -8.53 2.81 16.14
CA GLU A 104 -9.77 2.83 16.93
C GLU A 104 -10.49 1.48 16.88
N ARG A 105 -10.56 0.85 15.70
CA ARG A 105 -11.13 -0.50 15.55
C ARG A 105 -10.32 -1.55 16.32
N LEU A 106 -9.00 -1.44 16.33
CA LEU A 106 -8.11 -2.33 17.07
C LEU A 106 -8.32 -2.18 18.58
N ALA A 107 -8.32 -0.94 19.09
CA ALA A 107 -8.55 -0.65 20.50
C ALA A 107 -9.91 -1.20 20.99
N ARG A 108 -10.95 -1.07 20.16
CA ARG A 108 -12.27 -1.65 20.47
C ARG A 108 -12.25 -3.18 20.52
N LEU A 109 -11.58 -3.82 19.56
CA LEU A 109 -11.44 -5.29 19.54
C LEU A 109 -10.61 -5.82 20.72
N GLU A 110 -9.59 -5.09 21.15
CA GLU A 110 -8.79 -5.43 22.33
C GLU A 110 -9.65 -5.38 23.59
N ASN A 111 -10.48 -4.35 23.74
CA ASN A 111 -11.41 -4.26 24.86
C ASN A 111 -12.49 -5.36 24.84
N ASP A 112 -13.07 -5.63 23.66
CA ASP A 112 -14.04 -6.73 23.48
C ASP A 112 -13.40 -8.07 23.85
N LYS A 113 -12.14 -8.31 23.46
CA LYS A 113 -11.37 -9.51 23.82
C LYS A 113 -11.19 -9.63 25.33
N GLU A 114 -10.79 -8.56 26.02
CA GLU A 114 -10.63 -8.57 27.48
C GLU A 114 -11.95 -8.89 28.19
N SER A 115 -13.06 -8.30 27.75
CA SER A 115 -14.39 -8.60 28.28
C SER A 115 -14.78 -10.07 28.06
N LEU A 116 -14.53 -10.62 26.86
CA LEU A 116 -14.77 -12.02 26.55
C LEU A 116 -13.93 -12.97 27.41
N VAL A 117 -12.66 -12.66 27.64
CA VAL A 117 -11.76 -13.45 28.50
C VAL A 117 -12.29 -13.49 29.94
N LEU A 118 -12.78 -12.36 30.45
CA LEU A 118 -13.41 -12.30 31.77
C LEU A 118 -14.70 -13.14 31.83
N GLN A 119 -15.56 -13.04 30.81
CA GLN A 119 -16.77 -13.85 30.73
C GLN A 119 -16.47 -15.35 30.69
N VAL A 120 -15.50 -15.77 29.87
CA VAL A 120 -15.09 -17.17 29.79
C VAL A 120 -14.49 -17.65 31.11
N SER A 121 -13.71 -16.82 31.81
CA SER A 121 -13.18 -17.20 33.13
C SER A 121 -14.30 -17.45 34.12
N VAL A 122 -15.26 -16.52 34.23
CA VAL A 122 -16.41 -16.68 35.14
C VAL A 122 -17.25 -17.91 34.78
N LEU A 123 -17.48 -18.16 33.50
CA LEU A 123 -18.27 -19.30 33.05
C LEU A 123 -17.54 -20.62 33.33
N THR A 124 -16.21 -20.64 33.16
CA THR A 124 -15.36 -21.78 33.51
C THR A 124 -15.46 -22.07 35.01
N ASP A 125 -15.29 -21.06 35.86
CA ASP A 125 -15.37 -21.21 37.31
C ASP A 125 -16.75 -21.73 37.76
N GLN A 126 -17.83 -21.28 37.11
CA GLN A 126 -19.20 -21.74 37.39
C GLN A 126 -19.42 -23.20 36.99
N VAL A 127 -18.87 -23.64 35.85
CA VAL A 127 -18.97 -25.02 35.38
C VAL A 127 -18.14 -25.96 36.27
N GLU A 128 -16.94 -25.56 36.69
CA GLU A 128 -16.10 -26.37 37.58
C GLU A 128 -16.66 -26.49 39.00
N ALA A 129 -17.46 -25.51 39.44
CA ALA A 129 -18.14 -25.53 40.73
C ALA A 129 -19.43 -26.38 40.74
N GLN A 130 -19.83 -26.97 39.61
CA GLN A 130 -21.06 -27.76 39.44
C GLN A 130 -20.78 -29.26 39.40
#